data_AF-A0AAN7UP55-F1
#
_entry.id   AF-A0AAN7UP55-F1
#
_cell.length_a   1.000
_cell.length_b   1.000
_cell.length_c   1.000
_cell.angle_alpha   90.00
_cell.angle_beta   90.00
_cell.angle_gamma   90.00
#
_symmetry.space_group_name_H-M   'P 1'
#
loop_
_entity.id
_entity.type
_entity.pdbx_description
1 polymer ?
#
loop_
_entity_poly.entity_id
_entity_poly.type
_entity_poly.pdbx_seq_one_letter_code
_entity_poly.pdbx_strand_id
1 'polypeptide(L)'
;MRLVDIGRDTQTIISELADMQSAVKRLTDVDQELSRMIKSFVRHYHDQLNEQVILDKLRFPDMHERFDTIPDAHEETLKWLFGHDDNSDGTRVEASKAFITWLQQGDGFFHISGKVGAGKSTTMKYICSHNGLDEHLKVWCKGAQLARGQFFF
;
A
#
# COMPACT_ATOMS: atom_id res chain seq x y z
N MET A 1 39.87 59.33 -30.65
CA MET A 1 38.69 58.59 -31.13
C MET A 1 39.01 57.09 -31.28
N ARG A 2 39.37 56.41 -30.17
CA ARG A 2 39.71 54.95 -30.16
C ARG A 2 39.39 54.24 -28.84
N LEU A 3 39.41 54.95 -27.71
CA LEU A 3 39.20 54.35 -26.37
C LEU A 3 37.73 54.02 -26.03
N VAL A 4 36.78 54.80 -26.56
CA VAL A 4 35.34 54.60 -26.29
C VAL A 4 34.79 53.37 -27.03
N ASP A 5 35.27 53.12 -28.25
CA ASP A 5 34.87 51.97 -29.06
C ASP A 5 35.38 50.66 -28.45
N ILE A 6 36.64 50.64 -27.96
CA ILE A 6 37.21 49.49 -27.22
C ILE A 6 36.39 49.17 -25.97
N GLY A 7 35.97 50.19 -25.21
CA GLY A 7 35.12 50.01 -24.03
C GLY A 7 33.78 49.37 -24.36
N ARG A 8 33.19 49.75 -25.48
CA ARG A 8 31.91 49.21 -25.96
C ARG A 8 32.04 47.75 -26.38
N ASP A 9 33.09 47.43 -27.14
CA ASP A 9 33.39 46.05 -27.56
C ASP A 9 33.67 45.14 -26.36
N THR A 10 34.41 45.62 -25.35
CA THR A 10 34.61 44.86 -24.11
C THR A 10 33.31 44.60 -23.35
N GLN A 11 32.38 45.56 -23.35
CA GLN A 11 31.10 45.40 -22.67
C GLN A 11 30.20 44.37 -23.38
N THR A 12 30.24 44.33 -24.70
CA THR A 12 29.52 43.34 -25.52
C THR A 12 30.05 41.92 -25.27
N ILE A 13 31.38 41.75 -25.25
CA ILE A 13 31.99 40.44 -24.95
C ILE A 13 31.59 39.96 -23.54
N ILE A 14 31.54 40.86 -22.56
CA ILE A 14 31.13 40.52 -21.19
C ILE A 14 29.68 40.04 -21.15
N SER A 15 28.75 40.68 -21.88
CA SER A 15 27.36 40.22 -21.93
C SER A 15 27.22 38.87 -22.62
N GLU A 16 27.92 38.66 -23.73
CA GLU A 16 27.90 37.37 -24.45
C GLU A 16 28.46 36.23 -23.59
N LEU A 17 29.54 36.49 -22.83
CA LEU A 17 30.09 35.53 -21.88
C LEU A 17 29.10 35.17 -20.77
N ALA A 18 28.35 36.16 -20.25
CA ALA A 18 27.33 35.94 -19.23
C ALA A 18 26.16 35.08 -19.77
N ASP A 19 25.73 35.34 -21.01
CA ASP A 19 24.69 34.57 -21.68
C ASP A 19 25.13 33.11 -21.90
N MET A 20 26.36 32.89 -22.37
CA MET A 20 26.93 31.54 -22.51
C MET A 20 27.03 30.80 -21.18
N GLN A 21 27.46 31.48 -20.11
CA GLN A 21 27.49 30.87 -18.76
C GLN A 21 26.09 30.46 -18.30
N SER A 22 25.07 31.28 -18.59
CA SER A 22 23.68 30.94 -18.28
C SER A 22 23.19 29.72 -19.06
N ALA A 23 23.56 29.59 -20.34
CA ALA A 23 23.21 28.46 -21.18
C ALA A 23 23.87 27.15 -20.69
N VAL A 24 25.16 27.21 -20.34
CA VAL A 24 25.90 26.09 -19.74
C VAL A 24 25.24 25.63 -18.45
N LYS A 25 24.85 26.56 -17.57
CA LYS A 25 24.15 26.23 -16.32
C LYS A 25 22.83 25.48 -16.57
N ARG A 26 22.03 25.96 -17.53
CA ARG A 26 20.77 25.29 -17.89
C ARG A 26 21.00 23.86 -18.40
N LEU A 27 22.04 23.66 -19.21
CA LEU A 27 22.42 22.32 -19.68
C LEU A 27 22.81 21.40 -18.52
N THR A 28 23.58 21.91 -17.54
CA THR A 28 23.93 21.12 -16.34
C THR A 28 22.72 20.81 -15.47
N ASP A 29 21.75 21.73 -15.35
CA ASP A 29 20.52 21.50 -14.59
C ASP A 29 19.67 20.40 -15.25
N VAL A 30 19.55 20.43 -16.58
CA VAL A 30 18.86 19.40 -17.37
C VAL A 30 19.54 18.03 -17.22
N ASP A 31 20.87 17.96 -17.28
CA ASP A 31 21.61 16.71 -17.08
C ASP A 31 21.35 16.11 -15.69
N GLN A 32 21.37 16.95 -14.64
CA GLN A 32 21.08 16.51 -13.28
C GLN A 32 19.64 16.03 -13.11
N GLU A 33 18.68 16.69 -13.76
CA GLU A 33 17.28 16.29 -13.74
C GLU A 33 17.05 14.96 -14.46
N LEU A 34 17.67 14.79 -15.64
CA LEU A 34 17.63 13.54 -16.39
C LEU A 34 18.26 12.39 -15.58
N SER A 35 19.41 12.62 -14.96
CA SER A 35 20.09 11.63 -14.11
C SER A 35 19.24 11.22 -12.90
N ARG A 36 18.52 12.16 -12.29
CA ARG A 36 17.55 11.89 -11.22
C ARG A 36 16.40 11.02 -11.72
N MET A 37 15.84 11.35 -12.88
CA MET A 37 14.71 10.64 -13.48
C MET A 37 15.09 9.20 -13.89
N ILE A 38 16.28 9.01 -14.47
CA ILE A 38 16.78 7.68 -14.82
C ILE A 38 16.95 6.83 -13.55
N LYS A 39 17.56 7.39 -12.50
CA LYS A 39 17.74 6.66 -11.22
C LYS A 39 16.41 6.28 -10.59
N SER A 40 15.40 7.16 -10.62
CA SER A 40 14.08 6.83 -10.09
C SER A 40 13.40 5.74 -10.92
N PHE A 41 13.52 5.79 -12.25
CA PHE A 41 12.95 4.76 -13.13
C PHE A 41 13.60 3.39 -12.90
N VAL A 42 14.93 3.33 -12.86
CA VAL A 42 15.68 2.09 -12.60
C VAL A 42 15.32 1.51 -11.22
N ARG A 43 15.16 2.36 -10.20
CA ARG A 43 14.74 1.89 -8.86
C ARG A 43 13.33 1.33 -8.88
N HIS A 44 12.38 2.07 -9.44
CA HIS A 44 10.99 1.63 -9.54
C HIS A 44 10.86 0.29 -10.28
N TYR A 45 11.61 0.12 -11.38
CA TYR A 45 11.61 -1.13 -12.14
C TYR A 45 12.20 -2.30 -11.34
N HIS A 46 13.31 -2.09 -10.62
CA HIS A 46 13.88 -3.13 -9.75
C HIS A 46 12.93 -3.49 -8.61
N ASP A 47 12.29 -2.51 -7.98
CA ASP A 47 11.35 -2.76 -6.87
C ASP A 47 10.17 -3.62 -7.38
N GLN A 48 9.61 -3.29 -8.54
CA GLN A 48 8.55 -4.08 -9.17
C GLN A 48 9.00 -5.49 -9.55
N LEU A 49 10.19 -5.65 -10.14
CA LEU A 49 10.70 -6.98 -10.47
C LEU A 49 10.94 -7.83 -9.23
N ASN A 50 11.51 -7.25 -8.17
CA ASN A 50 11.76 -7.95 -6.92
C ASN A 50 10.45 -8.39 -6.27
N GLU A 51 9.44 -7.53 -6.27
CA GLU A 51 8.09 -7.86 -5.79
C GLU A 51 7.53 -9.08 -6.54
N GLN A 52 7.54 -9.05 -7.88
CA GLN A 52 7.02 -10.15 -8.70
C GLN A 52 7.79 -11.45 -8.45
N VAL A 53 9.13 -11.41 -8.38
CA VAL A 53 9.96 -12.60 -8.11
C VAL A 53 9.67 -13.17 -6.73
N ILE A 54 9.44 -12.32 -5.72
CA ILE A 54 9.09 -12.78 -4.37
C ILE A 54 7.71 -13.43 -4.38
N LEU A 55 6.70 -12.78 -4.98
CA LEU A 55 5.34 -13.30 -5.07
C LEU A 55 5.30 -14.65 -5.82
N ASP A 56 6.03 -14.77 -6.92
CA ASP A 56 6.12 -16.02 -7.68
C ASP A 56 6.77 -17.15 -6.88
N LYS A 57 7.80 -16.84 -6.06
CA LYS A 57 8.43 -17.84 -5.19
C LYS A 57 7.57 -18.25 -4.01
N LEU A 58 6.72 -17.35 -3.52
CA LEU A 58 5.77 -17.66 -2.46
C LEU A 58 4.56 -18.42 -2.98
N ARG A 59 4.25 -18.31 -4.28
CA ARG A 59 3.13 -18.98 -4.93
C ARG A 59 3.38 -20.49 -5.05
N PHE A 60 2.36 -21.27 -4.74
CA PHE A 60 2.30 -22.70 -5.04
C PHE A 60 0.88 -23.07 -5.52
N PRO A 61 0.72 -24.16 -6.30
CA PRO A 61 -0.53 -24.47 -7.00
C PRO A 61 -1.76 -24.51 -6.08
N ASP A 62 -1.61 -25.09 -4.90
CA ASP A 62 -2.73 -25.41 -4.00
C ASP A 62 -2.98 -24.31 -2.94
N MET A 63 -2.36 -23.14 -3.08
CA MET A 63 -2.43 -22.04 -2.09
C MET A 63 -3.86 -21.59 -1.78
N HIS A 64 -4.78 -21.74 -2.72
CA HIS A 64 -6.18 -21.36 -2.57
C HIS A 64 -7.11 -22.56 -2.29
N GLU A 65 -6.64 -23.80 -2.50
CA GLU A 65 -7.47 -25.02 -2.43
C GLU A 65 -8.17 -25.13 -1.06
N ARG A 66 -7.44 -24.81 0.01
CA ARG A 66 -7.99 -24.85 1.36
C ARG A 66 -9.13 -23.85 1.55
N PHE A 67 -8.96 -22.62 1.08
CA PHE A 67 -9.98 -21.59 1.16
C PHE A 67 -11.25 -22.01 0.41
N ASP A 68 -11.07 -22.59 -0.77
CA ASP A 68 -12.17 -23.06 -1.63
C ASP A 68 -12.91 -24.26 -1.01
N THR A 69 -12.19 -25.14 -0.32
CA THR A 69 -12.75 -26.34 0.32
C THR A 69 -13.45 -26.04 1.65
N ILE A 70 -13.11 -24.93 2.33
CA ILE A 70 -13.80 -24.54 3.57
C ILE A 70 -15.25 -24.18 3.22
N PRO A 71 -16.26 -24.81 3.85
CA PRO A 71 -17.66 -24.46 3.62
C PRO A 71 -17.90 -22.99 3.96
N ASP A 72 -18.72 -22.33 3.14
CA ASP A 72 -19.17 -20.98 3.47
C ASP A 72 -19.93 -21.00 4.78
N ALA A 73 -19.65 -20.00 5.63
CA ALA A 73 -20.40 -19.86 6.85
C ALA A 73 -21.86 -19.56 6.48
N HIS A 74 -22.79 -20.20 7.18
CA HIS A 74 -24.18 -19.79 7.12
C HIS A 74 -24.25 -18.35 7.66
N GLU A 75 -24.57 -17.37 6.81
CA GLU A 75 -24.47 -15.93 7.13
C GLU A 75 -25.16 -15.59 8.47
N GLU A 76 -26.32 -16.20 8.74
CA GLU A 76 -27.07 -16.06 9.98
C GLU A 76 -26.28 -16.42 11.26
N THR A 77 -25.26 -17.27 11.18
CA THR A 77 -24.51 -17.75 12.35
C THR A 77 -23.33 -16.87 12.75
N LEU A 78 -22.86 -16.00 11.83
CA LEU A 78 -21.70 -15.15 12.04
C LEU A 78 -21.95 -13.65 11.81
N LYS A 79 -23.15 -13.26 11.35
CA LYS A 79 -23.56 -11.85 11.20
C LYS A 79 -23.38 -11.00 12.47
N TRP A 80 -23.46 -11.62 13.64
CA TRP A 80 -23.23 -10.96 14.92
C TRP A 80 -21.82 -10.37 15.06
N LEU A 81 -20.81 -10.92 14.35
CA LEU A 81 -19.40 -10.51 14.50
C LEU A 81 -19.16 -9.06 14.05
N PHE A 82 -19.88 -8.61 13.01
CA PHE A 82 -19.83 -7.23 12.51
C PHE A 82 -21.00 -6.38 13.05
N GLY A 83 -21.66 -6.80 14.12
CA GLY A 83 -22.71 -6.02 14.80
C GLY A 83 -24.05 -5.97 14.06
N HIS A 84 -24.32 -6.89 13.13
CA HIS A 84 -25.54 -6.91 12.30
C HIS A 84 -26.61 -7.90 12.83
N ASP A 85 -26.63 -8.19 14.14
CA ASP A 85 -27.57 -9.15 14.74
C ASP A 85 -28.31 -8.59 15.96
N ASP A 86 -29.58 -8.26 15.76
CA ASP A 86 -30.48 -7.77 16.81
C ASP A 86 -30.81 -8.82 17.88
N ASN A 87 -30.57 -10.10 17.59
CA ASN A 87 -30.80 -11.22 18.51
C ASN A 87 -29.54 -11.66 19.27
N SER A 88 -28.47 -10.86 19.23
CA SER A 88 -27.21 -11.19 19.87
C SER A 88 -27.28 -11.08 21.39
N ASP A 89 -26.74 -12.07 22.10
CA ASP A 89 -26.57 -12.00 23.55
C ASP A 89 -25.47 -10.99 23.93
N GLY A 90 -25.43 -10.60 25.21
CA GLY A 90 -24.45 -9.62 25.69
C GLY A 90 -22.99 -10.03 25.45
N THR A 91 -22.68 -11.33 25.42
CA THR A 91 -21.33 -11.81 25.17
C THR A 91 -20.92 -11.61 23.70
N ARG A 92 -21.80 -11.92 22.76
CA ARG A 92 -21.57 -11.71 21.32
C ARG A 92 -21.45 -10.24 20.96
N VAL A 93 -22.25 -9.39 21.60
CA VAL A 93 -22.16 -7.93 21.42
C VAL A 93 -20.80 -7.40 21.84
N GLU A 94 -20.31 -7.80 23.02
CA GLU A 94 -18.99 -7.35 23.50
C GLU A 94 -17.84 -7.90 22.66
N ALA A 95 -17.92 -9.17 22.22
CA ALA A 95 -16.93 -9.75 21.32
C ALA A 95 -16.91 -9.06 19.94
N SER A 96 -18.07 -8.73 19.38
CA SER A 96 -18.18 -7.97 18.13
C SER A 96 -17.55 -6.58 18.27
N LYS A 97 -17.87 -5.85 19.34
CA LYS A 97 -17.27 -4.54 19.62
C LYS A 97 -15.76 -4.63 19.72
N ALA A 98 -15.24 -5.59 20.50
CA ALA A 98 -13.80 -5.78 20.65
C ALA A 98 -13.11 -6.07 19.30
N PHE A 99 -13.73 -6.90 18.46
CA PHE A 99 -13.23 -7.20 17.13
C PHE A 99 -13.22 -5.98 16.20
N ILE A 100 -14.33 -5.23 16.14
CA ILE A 100 -14.44 -4.00 15.33
C ILE A 100 -13.46 -2.93 15.80
N THR A 101 -13.34 -2.73 17.11
CA THR A 101 -12.36 -1.80 17.70
C THR A 101 -10.95 -2.19 17.31
N TRP A 102 -10.62 -3.49 17.37
CA TRP A 102 -9.32 -3.97 16.91
C TRP A 102 -9.10 -3.72 15.41
N LEU A 103 -10.10 -3.96 14.55
CA LEU A 103 -9.99 -3.70 13.11
C LEU A 103 -9.72 -2.22 12.79
N GLN A 104 -10.31 -1.28 13.55
CA GLN A 104 -10.25 0.15 13.25
C GLN A 104 -9.07 0.87 13.92
N GLN A 105 -8.62 0.37 15.07
CA GLN A 105 -7.70 1.10 15.96
C GLN A 105 -6.61 0.21 16.55
N GLY A 106 -6.71 -1.11 16.39
CA GLY A 106 -5.79 -2.06 16.99
C GLY A 106 -4.46 -2.15 16.28
N ASP A 107 -3.55 -2.88 16.93
CA ASP A 107 -2.28 -3.35 16.39
C ASP A 107 -2.09 -4.83 16.73
N GLY A 108 -1.01 -5.43 16.22
CA GLY A 108 -0.65 -6.80 16.53
C GLY A 108 -1.66 -7.85 16.03
N PHE A 109 -1.94 -8.85 16.87
CA PHE A 109 -2.72 -10.04 16.50
C PHE A 109 -4.03 -10.11 17.28
N PHE A 110 -5.15 -10.35 16.57
CA PHE A 110 -6.41 -10.76 17.17
C PHE A 110 -6.55 -12.29 17.11
N HIS A 111 -6.63 -12.92 18.28
CA HIS A 111 -6.65 -14.38 18.38
C HIS A 111 -8.07 -14.93 18.43
N ILE A 112 -8.46 -15.70 17.40
CA ILE A 112 -9.70 -16.46 17.38
C ILE A 112 -9.41 -17.91 17.79
N SER A 113 -9.95 -18.32 18.93
CA SER A 113 -9.75 -19.64 19.50
C SER A 113 -11.06 -20.40 19.68
N GLY A 114 -10.98 -21.73 19.78
CA GLY A 114 -12.16 -22.58 19.89
C GLY A 114 -11.82 -24.06 19.78
N LYS A 115 -12.75 -24.91 20.23
CA LYS A 115 -12.60 -26.38 20.20
C LYS A 115 -12.33 -26.92 18.79
N VAL A 116 -11.79 -28.13 18.70
CA VAL A 116 -11.69 -28.86 17.42
C VAL A 116 -13.10 -28.99 16.82
N GLY A 117 -13.23 -28.74 15.52
CA GLY A 117 -14.53 -28.76 14.84
C GLY A 117 -15.45 -27.56 15.13
N ALA A 118 -15.04 -26.57 15.93
CA ALA A 118 -15.89 -25.41 16.26
C ALA A 118 -16.06 -24.38 15.12
N GLY A 119 -15.62 -24.69 13.89
CA GLY A 119 -15.79 -23.80 12.74
C GLY A 119 -14.79 -22.64 12.63
N LYS A 120 -13.64 -22.66 13.31
CA LYS A 120 -12.64 -21.57 13.26
C LYS A 120 -12.23 -21.15 11.85
N SER A 121 -11.92 -22.11 10.98
CA SER A 121 -11.56 -21.84 9.58
C SER A 121 -12.73 -21.24 8.81
N THR A 122 -13.96 -21.69 9.08
CA THR A 122 -15.20 -21.12 8.54
C THR A 122 -15.41 -19.68 9.02
N THR A 123 -15.13 -19.39 10.29
CA THR A 123 -15.14 -18.00 10.82
C THR A 123 -14.09 -17.12 10.13
N MET A 124 -12.86 -17.61 9.94
CA MET A 124 -11.84 -16.84 9.21
C MET A 124 -12.21 -16.63 7.74
N LYS A 125 -12.77 -17.64 7.06
CA LYS A 125 -13.30 -17.48 5.69
C LYS A 125 -14.38 -16.40 5.65
N TYR A 126 -15.34 -16.45 6.57
CA TYR A 126 -16.40 -15.44 6.69
C TYR A 126 -15.83 -14.03 6.86
N ILE A 127 -14.88 -13.83 7.78
CA ILE A 127 -14.22 -12.53 7.98
C ILE A 127 -13.56 -12.07 6.69
N CYS A 128 -12.74 -12.91 6.07
CA CYS A 128 -11.97 -12.57 4.86
C CYS A 128 -12.85 -12.26 3.64
N SER A 129 -14.06 -12.81 3.57
CA SER A 129 -15.04 -12.59 2.50
C SER A 129 -16.09 -11.51 2.83
N HIS A 130 -16.08 -10.95 4.04
CA HIS A 130 -17.11 -10.01 4.48
C HIS A 130 -16.92 -8.64 3.85
N ASN A 131 -17.95 -8.13 3.17
CA ASN A 131 -17.90 -6.84 2.47
C ASN A 131 -17.56 -5.65 3.39
N GLY A 132 -18.01 -5.70 4.65
CA GLY A 132 -17.71 -4.65 5.64
C GLY A 132 -16.29 -4.68 6.22
N LEU A 133 -15.49 -5.72 5.96
CA LEU A 133 -14.13 -5.81 6.50
C LEU A 133 -13.25 -4.64 6.03
N ASP A 134 -13.28 -4.36 4.72
CA ASP A 134 -12.49 -3.30 4.11
C ASP A 134 -12.88 -1.91 4.62
N GLU A 135 -14.15 -1.70 4.99
CA GLU A 135 -14.63 -0.43 5.54
C GLU A 135 -13.98 -0.15 6.90
N HIS A 136 -13.91 -1.16 7.77
CA HIS A 136 -13.23 -1.02 9.07
C HIS A 136 -11.72 -0.85 8.91
N LEU A 137 -11.08 -1.62 8.01
CA LEU A 137 -9.64 -1.51 7.77
C LEU A 137 -9.23 -0.19 7.12
N LYS A 138 -10.09 0.42 6.29
CA LYS A 138 -9.86 1.76 5.73
C LYS A 138 -9.80 2.83 6.81
N VAL A 139 -10.61 2.71 7.86
CA VAL A 139 -10.53 3.61 9.04
C VAL A 139 -9.16 3.50 9.70
N TRP A 140 -8.66 2.27 9.88
CA TRP A 140 -7.34 2.02 10.43
C TRP A 140 -6.21 2.57 9.56
N CYS A 141 -6.32 2.45 8.24
CA CYS A 141 -5.28 2.89 7.29
C CYS A 141 -5.09 4.42 7.23
N LYS A 142 -6.09 5.23 7.63
CA LYS A 142 -5.99 6.72 7.65
C LYS A 142 -5.48 7.33 6.33
N GLY A 143 -5.91 6.75 5.20
CA GLY A 143 -5.51 7.20 3.86
C GLY A 143 -4.23 6.55 3.29
N ALA A 144 -3.56 5.68 4.05
CA ALA A 144 -2.51 4.82 3.51
C ALA A 144 -3.08 3.71 2.60
N GLN A 145 -2.21 3.11 1.78
CA GLN A 145 -2.57 1.98 0.95
C GLN A 145 -2.79 0.72 1.82
N LEU A 146 -3.98 0.12 1.73
CA LEU A 146 -4.30 -1.13 2.40
C LEU A 146 -3.71 -2.31 1.62
N ALA A 147 -2.89 -3.13 2.29
CA ALA A 147 -2.44 -4.42 1.78
C ALA A 147 -2.97 -5.54 2.68
N ARG A 148 -3.54 -6.58 2.08
CA ARG A 148 -4.15 -7.71 2.79
C ARG A 148 -3.61 -9.02 2.22
N GLY A 149 -3.10 -9.88 3.09
CA GLY A 149 -2.71 -11.25 2.77
C GLY A 149 -3.57 -12.24 3.55
N GLN A 150 -3.96 -13.34 2.91
CA GLN A 150 -4.67 -14.43 3.58
C GLN A 150 -4.09 -15.77 3.10
N PHE A 151 -3.92 -16.70 4.03
CA PHE A 151 -3.48 -18.05 3.73
C PHE A 151 -4.14 -19.04 4.69
N PHE A 152 -4.54 -20.19 4.16
CA PHE A 152 -5.25 -21.25 4.89
C PHE A 152 -4.50 -22.57 4.71
N PHE A 153 -4.22 -23.26 5.83
CA PHE A 153 -3.59 -24.58 5.87
C PHE A 153 -4.63 -25.71 5.84
#